data_AF-A0A4R3LNN0-F1
#
_entry.id   AF-A0A4R3LNN0-F1
#
_cell.length_a   1.000
_cell.length_b   1.000
_cell.length_c   1.000
_cell.angle_alpha   90.00
_cell.angle_beta   90.00
_cell.angle_gamma   90.00
#
_symmetry.space_group_name_H-M   'P 1'
#
loop_
_entity.id
_entity.type
_entity.pdbx_description
1 polymer ?
#
loop_
_entity_poly.entity_id
_entity_poly.type
_entity_poly.pdbx_seq_one_letter_code
_entity_poly.pdbx_strand_id
1 'polypeptide(L)'
;MNSIYLDTARLLTQVTPFVFASGALVIYLASHNRPLHEVLFPSLRDVSQDYERNFKGMTNQPVELRALLGARARMIQELQSGLDAEERRFLLSLVTGHPESPLLGISHIEHLPEIRWKLHNLAKLERNNPEKFAEQAEALTQRLR
;
A
#
# COMPACT_ATOMS: atom_id res chain seq x y z
N MET A 1 -7.24 23.37 23.70
CA MET A 1 -6.88 22.93 22.33
C MET A 1 -6.13 21.61 22.47
N ASN A 2 -6.62 20.53 21.87
CA ASN A 2 -6.13 19.19 22.18
C ASN A 2 -4.82 18.93 21.40
N SER A 3 -3.67 19.06 22.08
CA SER A 3 -2.30 18.83 21.57
C SER A 3 -2.18 17.53 20.78
N ILE A 4 -3.00 16.55 21.17
CA ILE A 4 -3.10 15.23 20.59
C ILE A 4 -3.23 15.26 19.06
N TYR A 5 -4.02 16.15 18.44
CA TYR A 5 -4.20 16.11 16.98
C TYR A 5 -2.98 16.59 16.19
N LEU A 6 -2.26 17.59 16.71
CA LEU A 6 -1.01 18.07 16.14
C LEU A 6 0.11 17.04 16.36
N ASP A 7 0.12 16.39 17.53
CA ASP A 7 1.04 15.31 17.83
C ASP A 7 0.77 14.08 16.96
N THR A 8 -0.49 13.73 16.65
CA THR A 8 -0.82 12.64 15.71
C THR A 8 -0.38 12.96 14.29
N ALA A 9 -0.56 14.19 13.80
CA ALA A 9 -0.09 14.60 12.49
C ALA A 9 1.45 14.60 12.40
N ARG A 10 2.12 15.04 13.47
CA ARG A 10 3.59 14.94 13.60
C ARG A 10 4.06 13.49 13.67
N LEU A 11 3.36 12.64 14.43
CA LEU A 11 3.64 11.21 14.52
C LEU A 11 3.52 10.56 13.15
N LEU A 12 2.46 10.85 12.37
CA LEU A 12 2.30 10.30 11.03
C LEU A 12 3.41 10.72 10.06
N THR A 13 4.07 11.85 10.32
CA THR A 13 5.20 12.36 9.52
C THR A 13 6.56 11.83 10.03
N GLN A 14 6.67 11.42 11.30
CA GLN A 14 7.90 10.93 11.93
C GLN A 14 7.97 9.40 12.06
N VAL A 15 6.81 8.73 12.05
CA VAL A 15 6.65 7.27 12.21
C VAL A 15 6.59 6.57 10.85
N THR A 16 6.34 7.30 9.76
CA THR A 16 6.42 6.77 8.39
C THR A 16 7.71 5.97 8.18
N PRO A 17 8.92 6.50 8.51
CA PRO A 17 10.17 5.74 8.41
C PRO A 17 10.21 4.45 9.28
N PHE A 18 9.54 4.42 10.43
CA PHE A 18 9.57 3.28 11.37
C PHE A 18 8.59 2.16 10.98
N VAL A 19 7.45 2.48 10.37
CA VAL A 19 6.50 1.46 9.86
C VAL A 19 7.12 0.69 8.70
N PHE A 20 7.97 1.33 7.92
CA PHE A 20 8.66 0.71 6.78
C PHE A 20 9.76 -0.30 7.19
N ALA A 21 10.28 -0.25 8.43
CA ALA A 21 11.40 -1.10 8.85
C ALA A 21 11.00 -2.45 9.50
N SER A 22 9.72 -2.81 9.52
CA SER A 22 9.21 -3.91 10.38
C SER A 22 8.44 -5.02 9.65
N GLY A 23 8.45 -5.06 8.31
CA GLY A 23 7.66 -6.02 7.50
C GLY A 23 6.14 -5.84 7.61
N ALA A 24 5.66 -4.97 8.50
CA ALA A 24 4.24 -4.67 8.71
C ALA A 24 3.59 -4.06 7.45
N LEU A 25 4.33 -3.24 6.69
CA LEU A 25 3.85 -2.73 5.40
C LEU A 25 3.57 -3.88 4.44
N VAL A 26 4.50 -4.81 4.29
CA VAL A 26 4.37 -5.91 3.34
C VAL A 26 3.22 -6.82 3.72
N ILE A 27 3.04 -7.11 5.02
CA ILE A 27 1.86 -7.83 5.51
C ILE A 27 0.59 -7.07 5.16
N TYR A 28 0.53 -5.76 5.40
CA TYR A 28 -0.63 -4.94 5.06
C TYR A 28 -0.95 -5.00 3.55
N LEU A 29 0.05 -4.84 2.69
CA LEU A 29 -0.09 -4.94 1.24
C LEU A 29 -0.57 -6.33 0.82
N ALA A 30 0.06 -7.37 1.38
CA ALA A 30 -0.25 -8.75 1.11
C ALA A 30 -1.69 -9.08 1.52
N SER A 31 -2.20 -8.54 2.62
CA SER A 31 -3.57 -8.73 3.09
C SER A 31 -4.62 -7.85 2.38
N HIS A 32 -4.22 -6.91 1.52
CA HIS A 32 -5.17 -6.01 0.88
C HIS A 32 -5.95 -6.68 -0.26
N ASN A 33 -7.25 -6.39 -0.34
CA ASN A 33 -8.20 -6.92 -1.33
C ASN A 33 -8.04 -6.37 -2.75
N ARG A 34 -7.35 -5.23 -2.91
CA ARG A 34 -7.08 -4.64 -4.22
C ARG A 34 -5.82 -5.24 -4.85
N PRO A 35 -5.71 -5.28 -6.19
CA PRO A 35 -4.48 -5.68 -6.86
C PRO A 35 -3.31 -4.83 -6.38
N LEU A 36 -2.18 -5.47 -6.06
CA LEU A 36 -1.04 -4.79 -5.45
C LEU A 36 -0.53 -3.61 -6.28
N HIS A 37 -0.52 -3.74 -7.62
CA HIS A 37 -0.07 -2.66 -8.49
C HIS A 37 -0.96 -1.41 -8.38
N GLU A 38 -2.26 -1.54 -8.09
CA GLU A 38 -3.15 -0.40 -7.88
C GLU A 38 -2.98 0.26 -6.51
N VAL A 39 -2.47 -0.48 -5.54
CA VAL A 39 -2.24 -0.02 -4.17
C VAL A 39 -0.89 0.70 -4.09
N LEU A 40 0.14 0.08 -4.64
CA LEU A 40 1.51 0.61 -4.68
C LEU A 40 1.65 1.76 -5.68
N PHE A 41 0.89 1.73 -6.78
CA PHE A 41 0.95 2.72 -7.84
C PHE A 41 -0.47 3.25 -8.15
N PRO A 42 -1.06 3.99 -7.19
CA PRO A 42 -2.43 4.44 -7.31
C PRO A 42 -2.59 5.50 -8.40
N SER A 43 -3.70 5.43 -9.12
CA SER A 43 -4.15 6.54 -9.97
C SER A 43 -4.60 7.70 -9.09
N LEU A 44 -3.96 8.85 -9.24
CA LEU A 44 -4.23 10.03 -8.41
C LEU A 44 -5.50 10.73 -8.89
N ARG A 45 -6.54 10.70 -8.06
CA ARG A 45 -7.73 11.53 -8.30
C ARG A 45 -7.44 13.01 -8.00
N ASP A 46 -8.04 13.87 -8.81
CA ASP A 46 -8.20 15.27 -8.48
C ASP A 46 -9.21 15.39 -7.34
N VAL A 47 -8.77 16.04 -6.25
CA VAL A 47 -9.56 16.23 -5.02
C VAL A 47 -9.85 17.71 -4.78
N SER A 48 -9.62 18.58 -5.76
CA SER A 48 -9.75 20.03 -5.61
C SER A 48 -11.16 20.45 -5.23
N GLN A 49 -12.19 19.86 -5.87
CA GLN A 49 -13.59 20.18 -5.54
C GLN A 49 -13.99 19.69 -4.14
N ASP A 50 -13.59 18.47 -3.77
CA ASP A 50 -13.85 17.91 -2.45
C ASP A 50 -13.17 18.73 -1.35
N TYR A 51 -11.95 19.19 -1.61
CA TYR A 51 -11.20 20.04 -0.70
C TYR A 51 -11.92 21.38 -0.48
N GLU A 52 -12.31 22.07 -1.56
CA GLU A 52 -12.95 23.39 -1.46
C GLU A 52 -14.31 23.32 -0.77
N ARG A 53 -15.09 22.25 -1.01
CA ARG A 53 -16.45 22.12 -0.46
C ARG A 53 -16.50 21.53 0.94
N ASN A 54 -15.64 20.55 1.23
CA ASN A 54 -15.79 19.67 2.38
C ASN A 54 -14.57 19.62 3.31
N PHE A 55 -13.53 20.44 3.07
CA PHE A 55 -12.32 20.40 3.89
C PHE A 55 -11.83 21.79 4.28
N LYS A 56 -11.88 22.74 3.33
CA LYS A 56 -11.50 24.12 3.55
C LYS A 56 -12.36 24.75 4.65
N GLY A 57 -11.71 25.33 5.66
CA GLY A 57 -12.37 25.91 6.82
C GLY A 57 -12.80 24.94 7.92
N MET A 58 -12.62 23.62 7.72
CA MET A 58 -12.94 22.61 8.75
C MET A 58 -11.79 22.32 9.72
N THR A 59 -10.61 22.86 9.47
CA THR A 59 -9.39 22.63 10.26
C THR A 59 -9.05 23.84 11.12
N ASN A 60 -8.64 23.61 12.37
CA ASN A 60 -8.22 24.68 13.30
C ASN A 60 -6.98 25.46 12.82
N GLN A 61 -6.18 24.85 11.95
CA GLN A 61 -5.03 25.44 11.28
C GLN A 61 -5.25 25.26 9.78
N PRO A 62 -5.18 26.33 8.96
CA PRO A 62 -5.36 26.20 7.52
C PRO A 62 -4.34 25.23 6.94
N VAL A 63 -4.81 24.20 6.24
CA VAL A 63 -3.96 23.26 5.50
C VAL A 63 -4.25 23.41 4.02
N GLU A 64 -3.31 23.99 3.29
CA GLU A 64 -3.43 24.22 1.85
C GLU A 64 -3.53 22.91 1.06
N LEU A 65 -4.34 22.89 0.00
CA LEU A 65 -4.48 21.73 -0.90
C LEU A 65 -3.12 21.25 -1.41
N ARG A 66 -2.22 22.17 -1.81
CA ARG A 66 -0.87 21.83 -2.27
C ARG A 66 -0.07 21.03 -1.24
N ALA A 67 -0.27 21.30 0.05
CA ALA A 67 0.43 20.59 1.12
C ALA A 67 -0.09 19.15 1.26
N LEU A 68 -1.41 18.95 1.12
CA LEU A 68 -2.01 17.61 1.10
C LEU A 68 -1.55 16.80 -0.11
N LEU A 69 -1.52 17.42 -1.30
CA LEU A 69 -1.04 16.76 -2.52
C LEU A 69 0.45 16.41 -2.42
N GLY A 70 1.27 17.31 -1.86
CA GLY A 70 2.69 17.07 -1.60
C GLY A 70 2.93 15.95 -0.59
N ALA A 71 2.17 15.93 0.52
CA ALA A 71 2.22 14.85 1.51
C ALA A 71 1.83 13.50 0.89
N ARG A 72 0.77 13.46 0.09
CA ARG A 72 0.35 12.24 -0.63
C ARG A 72 1.45 11.73 -1.56
N ALA A 73 2.06 12.62 -2.35
CA ALA A 73 3.14 12.23 -3.26
C ALA A 73 4.34 11.68 -2.49
N ARG A 74 4.73 12.35 -1.39
CA ARG A 74 5.81 11.90 -0.52
C ARG A 74 5.54 10.54 0.09
N MET A 75 4.35 10.31 0.64
CA MET A 75 3.97 9.02 1.22
C MET A 75 4.03 7.89 0.18
N ILE A 76 3.57 8.13 -1.05
CA ILE A 76 3.65 7.14 -2.13
C ILE A 76 5.11 6.83 -2.45
N GLN A 77 5.96 7.85 -2.57
CA GLN A 77 7.38 7.65 -2.84
C GLN A 77 8.09 6.89 -1.72
N GLU A 78 7.85 7.27 -0.46
CA GLU A 78 8.43 6.58 0.70
C GLU A 78 7.96 5.13 0.79
N LEU A 79 6.71 4.85 0.45
CA LEU A 79 6.18 3.50 0.42
C LEU A 79 6.83 2.65 -0.69
N GLN A 80 7.06 3.23 -1.87
CA GLN A 80 7.70 2.53 -2.99
C GLN A 80 9.20 2.31 -2.76
N SER A 81 9.88 3.30 -2.19
CA SER A 81 11.32 3.22 -1.90
C SER A 81 11.64 2.41 -0.64
N GLY A 82 10.69 2.32 0.30
CA GLY A 82 10.83 1.58 1.54
C GLY A 82 10.80 0.06 1.38
N LEU A 83 10.35 -0.46 0.23
CA LEU A 83 10.38 -1.89 -0.05
C LEU A 83 11.80 -2.36 -0.38
N ASP A 84 12.32 -3.33 0.35
CA ASP A 84 13.60 -3.96 0.02
C ASP A 84 13.48 -5.02 -1.10
N ALA A 85 14.60 -5.63 -1.47
CA ALA A 85 14.62 -6.63 -2.55
C ALA A 85 13.86 -7.92 -2.20
N GLU A 86 13.91 -8.37 -0.94
CA GLU A 86 13.25 -9.59 -0.47
C GLU A 86 11.73 -9.35 -0.36
N GLU A 87 11.34 -8.20 0.14
CA GLU A 87 9.95 -7.74 0.21
C GLU A 87 9.31 -7.61 -1.18
N ARG A 88 10.02 -7.00 -2.14
CA ARG A 88 9.56 -6.93 -3.54
C ARG A 88 9.39 -8.32 -4.13
N ARG A 89 10.34 -9.22 -3.91
CA ARG A 89 10.28 -10.60 -4.40
C ARG A 89 9.13 -11.36 -3.78
N PHE A 90 8.90 -11.23 -2.48
CA PHE A 90 7.74 -11.81 -1.81
C PHE A 90 6.43 -11.33 -2.45
N LEU A 91 6.25 -10.02 -2.63
CA LEU A 91 5.03 -9.47 -3.24
C LEU A 91 4.80 -9.98 -4.67
N LEU A 92 5.86 -10.13 -5.46
CA LEU A 92 5.80 -10.73 -6.80
C LEU A 92 5.40 -12.20 -6.75
N SER A 93 6.04 -12.99 -5.89
CA SER A 93 5.71 -14.40 -5.69
C SER A 93 4.27 -14.62 -5.20
N LEU A 94 3.74 -13.68 -4.41
CA LEU A 94 2.36 -13.71 -3.93
C LEU A 94 1.36 -13.53 -5.08
N VAL A 95 1.57 -12.55 -5.97
CA VAL A 95 0.62 -12.29 -7.08
C VAL A 95 0.66 -13.35 -8.17
N THR A 96 1.76 -14.11 -8.26
CA THR A 96 1.87 -15.29 -9.12
C THR A 96 1.33 -16.56 -8.45
N GLY A 97 0.82 -16.48 -7.21
CA GLY A 97 0.18 -17.58 -6.51
C GLY A 97 1.12 -18.53 -5.76
N HIS A 98 2.42 -18.24 -5.75
CA HIS A 98 3.46 -19.07 -5.12
C HIS A 98 4.28 -18.25 -4.12
N PRO A 99 3.70 -17.82 -2.98
CA PRO A 99 4.38 -16.91 -2.07
C PRO A 99 5.63 -17.55 -1.44
N GLU A 100 6.77 -16.89 -1.58
CA GLU A 100 8.03 -17.25 -0.96
C GLU A 100 8.08 -16.73 0.49
N SER A 101 7.21 -17.26 1.38
CA SER A 101 7.07 -16.86 2.79
C SER A 101 8.40 -16.71 3.58
N PRO A 102 9.42 -17.58 3.39
CA PRO A 102 10.68 -17.46 4.12
C PRO A 102 11.43 -16.14 3.89
N LEU A 103 11.19 -15.45 2.76
CA LEU A 103 11.86 -14.19 2.42
C LEU A 103 11.57 -13.05 3.40
N LEU A 104 10.42 -13.07 4.06
CA LEU A 104 10.06 -11.99 4.99
C LEU A 104 10.62 -12.21 6.41
N GLY A 105 11.18 -13.38 6.71
CA GLY A 105 11.59 -13.72 8.08
C GLY A 105 10.43 -13.78 9.09
N ILE A 106 9.18 -13.71 8.63
CA ILE A 106 7.97 -13.71 9.47
C ILE A 106 7.40 -15.12 9.51
N SER A 107 7.46 -15.76 10.68
CA SER A 107 6.88 -17.08 10.87
C SER A 107 5.36 -17.07 10.66
N HIS A 108 4.84 -18.13 10.03
CA HIS A 108 3.41 -18.41 9.89
C HIS A 108 2.58 -17.42 9.06
N ILE A 109 3.20 -16.57 8.22
CA ILE A 109 2.45 -15.61 7.39
C ILE A 109 1.42 -16.28 6.46
N GLU A 110 1.73 -17.48 5.96
CA GLU A 110 0.84 -18.32 5.15
C GLU A 110 -0.41 -18.81 5.87
N HIS A 111 -0.42 -18.80 7.20
CA HIS A 111 -1.59 -19.17 7.99
C HIS A 111 -2.56 -18.01 8.22
N LEU A 112 -2.16 -16.77 7.89
CA LEU A 112 -3.02 -15.61 8.06
C LEU A 112 -4.28 -15.75 7.19
N PRO A 113 -5.49 -15.59 7.76
CA PRO A 113 -6.75 -15.75 7.02
C PRO A 113 -6.81 -14.92 5.74
N GLU A 114 -6.32 -13.69 5.78
CA GLU A 114 -6.33 -12.71 4.69
C GLU A 114 -5.41 -13.14 3.55
N ILE A 115 -4.24 -13.69 3.88
CA ILE A 115 -3.29 -14.23 2.89
C ILE A 115 -3.89 -15.46 2.21
N ARG A 116 -4.46 -16.38 2.99
CA ARG A 116 -5.15 -17.56 2.44
C ARG A 116 -6.33 -17.18 1.55
N TRP A 117 -7.10 -16.18 1.97
CA TRP A 117 -8.22 -15.66 1.20
C TRP A 117 -7.75 -15.03 -0.12
N LYS A 118 -6.67 -14.25 -0.09
CA LYS A 118 -6.09 -13.67 -1.31
C LYS A 118 -5.59 -14.73 -2.27
N LEU A 119 -4.86 -15.74 -1.79
CA LEU A 119 -4.41 -16.86 -2.60
C LEU A 119 -5.58 -17.63 -3.22
N HIS A 120 -6.66 -17.84 -2.45
CA HIS A 120 -7.88 -18.45 -2.97
C HIS A 120 -8.49 -17.62 -4.11
N ASN A 121 -8.57 -16.30 -3.94
CA ASN A 121 -9.10 -15.41 -4.98
C ASN A 121 -8.20 -15.35 -6.22
N LEU A 122 -6.88 -15.37 -6.05
CA LEU A 122 -5.92 -15.43 -7.13
C LEU A 122 -6.04 -16.73 -7.92
N ALA A 123 -6.12 -17.89 -7.24
CA ALA A 123 -6.34 -19.18 -7.89
C ALA A 123 -7.68 -19.25 -8.63
N LYS A 124 -8.73 -18.61 -8.07
CA LYS A 124 -10.03 -18.50 -8.75
C LYS A 124 -9.94 -17.58 -9.98
N LEU A 125 -9.19 -16.49 -9.89
CA LEU A 125 -8.97 -15.56 -11.00
C LEU A 125 -8.18 -16.23 -12.13
N GLU A 126 -7.11 -16.94 -11.80
CA GLU A 126 -6.30 -17.70 -12.76
C GLU A 126 -7.16 -18.68 -13.58
N ARG A 127 -8.06 -19.42 -12.92
CA ARG A 127 -8.96 -20.37 -13.58
C ARG A 127 -10.02 -19.70 -14.45
N ASN A 128 -10.61 -18.62 -13.95
CA ASN A 128 -11.76 -17.97 -14.61
C ASN A 128 -11.35 -16.97 -15.68
N ASN A 129 -10.18 -16.34 -15.53
CA ASN A 129 -9.65 -15.32 -16.43
C ASN A 129 -8.11 -15.28 -16.33
N PRO A 130 -7.42 -16.21 -16.99
CA PRO A 130 -5.96 -16.32 -16.92
C PRO A 130 -5.25 -15.09 -17.52
N GLU A 131 -5.85 -14.43 -18.52
CA GLU A 131 -5.31 -13.19 -19.11
C GLU A 131 -5.24 -12.08 -18.06
N LYS A 132 -6.34 -11.85 -17.33
CA LYS A 132 -6.38 -10.84 -16.26
C LYS A 132 -5.45 -11.19 -15.09
N PHE A 133 -5.29 -12.48 -14.79
CA PHE A 133 -4.33 -12.94 -13.80
C PHE A 133 -2.88 -12.62 -14.20
N ALA A 134 -2.51 -12.87 -15.45
CA ALA A 134 -1.20 -12.53 -15.97
C ALA A 134 -0.98 -11.01 -16.02
N GLU A 135 -1.97 -10.24 -16.47
CA GLU A 135 -1.91 -8.78 -16.58
C GLU A 135 -1.59 -8.13 -15.24
N GLN A 136 -2.25 -8.52 -14.15
CA GLN A 136 -1.97 -7.90 -12.83
C GLN A 136 -0.55 -8.21 -12.31
N ALA A 137 0.00 -9.37 -12.63
CA ALA A 137 1.32 -9.80 -12.20
C ALA A 137 2.41 -9.09 -13.02
N GLU A 138 2.20 -8.98 -14.33
CA GLU A 138 3.06 -8.19 -15.21
C GLU A 138 3.03 -6.71 -14.85
N ALA A 139 1.84 -6.15 -14.61
CA ALA A 139 1.63 -4.76 -14.21
C ALA A 139 2.36 -4.40 -12.91
N LEU A 140 2.47 -5.35 -11.97
CA LEU A 140 3.26 -5.18 -10.76
C LEU A 140 4.76 -5.27 -11.06
N THR A 141 5.17 -6.29 -11.83
CA THR A 141 6.56 -6.54 -12.20
C THR A 141 7.18 -5.35 -12.93
N GLN A 142 6.48 -4.77 -13.91
CA GLN A 142 6.97 -3.64 -14.67
C GLN A 142 7.18 -2.38 -13.79
N ARG A 143 6.41 -2.23 -12.71
CA ARG A 143 6.46 -1.05 -11.83
C ARG A 143 7.40 -1.21 -10.63
N LEU A 144 7.75 -2.44 -10.26
CA LEU A 144 8.73 -2.74 -9.20
C LEU A 144 10.17 -2.90 -9.71
N ARG A 145 10.40 -2.79 -11.02
CA ARG A 145 11.73 -2.78 -11.65
C ARG A 145 12.48 -1.48 -11.42
#